data_AF-A0A962KQ25-F1
#
_entry.id   AF-A0A962KQ25-F1
#
_cell.length_a   1.000
_cell.length_b   1.000
_cell.length_c   1.000
_cell.angle_alpha   90.00
_cell.angle_beta   90.00
_cell.angle_gamma   90.00
#
_symmetry.space_group_name_H-M   'P 1'
#
loop_
_entity.id
_entity.type
_entity.pdbx_description
1 polymer ?
#
loop_
_entity_poly.entity_id
_entity_poly.type
_entity_poly.pdbx_seq_one_letter_code
_entity_poly.pdbx_strand_id
1 'polypeptide(L)'
;MRLFLLGIISAYLFFILVNFFNPALFDDLLVKPSIGLTSLRNAQYVKDASFPEWFFFPERNDKKGAYTYNAGAMWGDATLLTAADKNEVLLIDNSGKVLYRWSAKFYDIWPHPTHISNPLPAKHITLHRAYLDPSGNGDIYVFFFGSGGIVYEYGMAKLDKDSKVLWSLPMPVHHDMAFLPDGTLLTFISEFTETVDKDLFSFKPPYLKESLLFLDKSDGHVLKKVPILDALSKSNANAFINTLGNIPLDGFLRVGDILHPNTITPVPDSVIGKAPMLKAHRVLLSFRNLNLLSIINLETLEIEWSSFGPWHGQHSPVFLDNGHLAMLDNLGGMAQTDGSRVIEVDLNTMGIVWSYNGTKENPFTTIYNGSVDALPNGNLLVTETHSGRLFELTKDKEIVWEYYVPERYMYTGTAGSLFPKDKQRIPSIFTAKRYLQKDLPFLSVK
;
A
#
# COMPACT_ATOMS: atom_id res chain seq x y z
N MET A 1 7.61 -23.92 46.16
CA MET A 1 6.70 -22.77 45.94
C MET A 1 7.28 -21.44 46.44
N ARG A 2 7.66 -21.28 47.72
CA ARG A 2 8.22 -20.00 48.24
C ARG A 2 9.52 -19.54 47.57
N LEU A 3 10.48 -20.45 47.37
CA LEU A 3 11.75 -20.14 46.68
C LEU A 3 11.55 -19.75 45.20
N PHE A 4 10.53 -20.32 44.55
CA PHE A 4 10.16 -19.99 43.17
C PHE A 4 9.54 -18.59 43.08
N LEU A 5 8.62 -18.25 43.99
CA LEU A 5 8.04 -16.91 44.10
C LEU A 5 9.11 -15.83 44.41
N LEU A 6 10.05 -16.12 45.31
CA LEU A 6 11.19 -15.25 45.59
C LEU A 6 12.05 -15.02 44.34
N GLY A 7 12.32 -16.08 43.57
CA GLY A 7 13.04 -15.97 42.29
C GLY A 7 12.33 -15.06 41.28
N ILE A 8 11.01 -15.17 41.13
CA ILE A 8 10.21 -14.31 40.24
C ILE A 8 10.26 -12.85 40.68
N ILE A 9 10.07 -12.59 41.98
CA ILE A 9 10.10 -11.22 42.52
C ILE A 9 11.49 -10.60 42.36
N SER A 10 12.55 -11.35 42.63
CA SER A 10 13.94 -10.88 42.45
C SER A 10 14.25 -10.57 40.98
N ALA A 11 13.80 -11.42 40.04
CA ALA A 11 13.95 -11.14 38.62
C ALA A 11 13.17 -9.88 38.20
N TYR A 12 11.93 -9.73 38.68
CA TYR A 12 11.10 -8.57 38.37
C TYR A 12 11.71 -7.26 38.92
N LEU A 13 12.21 -7.27 40.15
CA LEU A 13 12.91 -6.13 40.74
C LEU A 13 14.21 -5.81 40.01
N PHE A 14 14.99 -6.83 39.63
CA PHE A 14 16.19 -6.66 38.81
C PHE A 14 15.85 -5.95 37.50
N PHE A 15 14.79 -6.38 36.81
CA PHE A 15 14.38 -5.77 35.55
C PHE A 15 13.85 -4.35 35.70
N ILE A 16 13.11 -4.04 36.78
CA ILE A 16 12.72 -2.66 37.10
C ILE A 16 13.97 -1.79 37.32
N LEU A 17 14.94 -2.29 38.08
CA LEU A 17 16.18 -1.57 38.37
C LEU A 17 17.02 -1.37 37.09
N VAL A 18 17.15 -2.39 36.24
CA VAL A 18 17.86 -2.25 34.96
C VAL A 18 17.14 -1.26 34.05
N ASN A 19 15.81 -1.30 33.93
CA ASN A 19 15.06 -0.30 33.15
C ASN A 19 15.27 1.13 33.68
N PHE A 20 15.26 1.30 35.00
CA PHE A 20 15.37 2.63 35.63
C PHE A 20 16.79 3.20 35.55
N PHE A 21 17.82 2.39 35.77
CA PHE A 21 19.21 2.84 35.83
C PHE A 21 19.98 2.68 34.51
N ASN A 22 19.55 1.77 33.64
CA ASN A 22 20.18 1.51 32.34
C ASN A 22 19.15 1.03 31.29
N PRO A 23 18.29 1.94 30.81
CA PRO A 23 17.23 1.60 29.85
C PRO A 23 17.77 0.99 28.55
N ALA A 24 18.97 1.37 28.10
CA ALA A 24 19.61 0.76 26.93
C ALA A 24 19.92 -0.74 27.16
N LEU A 25 20.45 -1.08 28.35
CA LEU A 25 20.70 -2.48 28.71
C LEU A 25 19.40 -3.27 28.89
N PHE A 26 18.33 -2.64 29.40
CA PHE A 26 17.00 -3.26 29.46
C PHE A 26 16.45 -3.58 28.07
N ASP A 27 16.56 -2.64 27.14
CA ASP A 27 16.14 -2.83 25.75
C ASP A 27 16.88 -4.00 25.08
N ASP A 28 18.20 -4.07 25.26
CA ASP A 28 19.04 -5.12 24.68
C ASP A 28 18.82 -6.49 25.31
N LEU A 29 18.60 -6.56 26.63
CA LEU A 29 18.44 -7.84 27.35
C LEU A 29 17.03 -8.42 27.26
N LEU A 30 15.99 -7.60 27.11
CA LEU A 30 14.60 -8.04 27.21
C LEU A 30 13.73 -7.64 26.03
N VAL A 31 13.77 -6.37 25.61
CA VAL A 31 12.83 -5.85 24.61
C VAL A 31 13.18 -6.38 23.21
N LYS A 32 14.42 -6.23 22.75
CA LYS A 32 14.84 -6.74 21.43
C LYS A 32 14.70 -8.26 21.31
N PRO A 33 15.14 -9.08 22.28
CA PRO A 33 14.92 -10.53 22.22
C PRO A 33 13.45 -10.93 22.21
N SER A 34 12.58 -10.23 22.97
CA SER A 34 11.14 -10.53 22.99
C SER A 34 10.42 -10.11 21.71
N ILE A 35 10.80 -8.97 21.10
CA ILE A 35 10.35 -8.56 19.76
C ILE A 35 10.80 -9.58 18.71
N GLY A 36 12.05 -10.01 18.76
CA GLY A 36 12.60 -11.03 17.85
C GLY A 36 11.87 -12.37 17.98
N LEU A 37 11.63 -12.83 19.22
CA LEU A 37 10.89 -14.07 19.48
C LEU A 37 9.42 -13.97 19.03
N THR A 38 8.77 -12.84 19.27
CA THR A 38 7.39 -12.58 18.82
C THR A 38 7.30 -12.53 17.30
N SER A 39 8.29 -11.90 16.66
CA SER A 39 8.45 -11.82 15.21
C SER A 39 8.60 -13.20 14.58
N LEU A 40 9.49 -14.03 15.13
CA LEU A 40 9.68 -15.42 14.70
C LEU A 40 8.41 -16.25 14.92
N ARG A 41 7.74 -16.11 16.07
CA ARG A 41 6.49 -16.79 16.36
C ARG A 41 5.38 -16.39 15.39
N ASN A 42 5.27 -15.12 15.07
CA ASN A 42 4.27 -14.61 14.11
C ASN A 42 4.58 -15.10 12.69
N ALA A 43 5.85 -15.08 12.28
CA ALA A 43 6.27 -15.62 10.99
C ALA A 43 5.97 -17.13 10.89
N GLN A 44 6.26 -17.89 11.94
CA GLN A 44 5.94 -19.32 12.00
C GLN A 44 4.43 -19.56 11.98
N TYR A 45 3.67 -18.79 12.76
CA TYR A 45 2.20 -18.82 12.74
C TYR A 45 1.65 -18.61 11.34
N VAL A 46 2.15 -17.60 10.61
CA VAL A 46 1.72 -17.30 9.24
C VAL A 46 2.02 -18.48 8.30
N LYS A 47 3.19 -19.11 8.41
CA LYS A 47 3.55 -20.27 7.58
C LYS A 47 2.65 -21.47 7.84
N ASP A 48 2.34 -21.70 9.11
CA ASP A 48 1.54 -22.84 9.56
C ASP A 48 0.04 -22.60 9.33
N ALA A 49 -0.39 -21.35 9.18
CA ALA A 49 -1.77 -20.99 8.91
C ALA A 49 -2.26 -21.67 7.63
N SER A 50 -3.40 -22.34 7.71
CA SER A 50 -3.98 -23.04 6.55
C SER A 50 -4.46 -22.10 5.44
N PHE A 51 -4.52 -20.79 5.72
CA PHE A 51 -5.13 -19.78 4.86
C PHE A 51 -4.42 -18.41 5.02
N PRO A 52 -4.32 -17.58 3.97
CA PRO A 52 -3.74 -16.23 4.05
C PRO A 52 -4.68 -15.22 4.73
N GLU A 53 -4.90 -15.36 6.03
CA GLU A 53 -5.89 -14.61 6.83
C GLU A 53 -5.81 -13.07 6.68
N TRP A 54 -4.63 -12.51 6.44
CA TRP A 54 -4.39 -11.05 6.45
C TRP A 54 -4.98 -10.29 5.26
N PHE A 55 -5.40 -10.97 4.19
CA PHE A 55 -6.01 -10.34 3.01
C PHE A 55 -7.46 -10.73 2.81
N PHE A 56 -8.10 -11.27 3.86
CA PHE A 56 -9.46 -11.79 3.80
C PHE A 56 -10.25 -11.32 5.00
N PHE A 57 -11.27 -10.49 4.76
CA PHE A 57 -12.00 -9.79 5.81
C PHE A 57 -13.41 -10.35 5.97
N PRO A 58 -14.00 -10.28 7.18
CA PRO A 58 -15.40 -10.65 7.36
C PRO A 58 -16.30 -9.90 6.37
N GLU A 59 -17.19 -10.64 5.73
CA GLU A 59 -18.25 -10.09 4.89
C GLU A 59 -19.08 -9.06 5.68
N ARG A 60 -19.37 -7.93 5.02
CA ARG A 60 -20.17 -6.82 5.58
C ARG A 60 -21.61 -6.80 5.07
N ASN A 61 -21.85 -7.33 3.87
CA ASN A 61 -23.16 -7.45 3.23
C ASN A 61 -23.12 -8.61 2.21
N ASP A 62 -24.28 -9.02 1.70
CA ASP A 62 -24.42 -10.15 0.77
C ASP A 62 -24.18 -9.80 -0.72
N LYS A 63 -23.77 -8.57 -1.04
CA LYS A 63 -23.59 -8.11 -2.42
C LYS A 63 -22.44 -8.83 -3.13
N LYS A 64 -22.63 -9.16 -4.41
CA LYS A 64 -21.66 -9.89 -5.26
C LYS A 64 -21.73 -9.39 -6.70
N GLY A 65 -20.57 -9.21 -7.34
CA GLY A 65 -20.49 -8.73 -8.71
C GLY A 65 -20.81 -7.23 -8.81
N ALA A 66 -21.19 -6.79 -10.02
CA ALA A 66 -21.40 -5.39 -10.31
C ALA A 66 -22.86 -4.93 -10.11
N TYR A 67 -23.01 -3.70 -9.65
CA TYR A 67 -24.28 -3.00 -9.48
C TYR A 67 -24.17 -1.62 -10.14
N THR A 68 -25.00 -1.36 -11.14
CA THR A 68 -25.05 -0.06 -11.82
C THR A 68 -26.29 0.71 -11.35
N TYR A 69 -26.09 1.88 -10.75
CA TYR A 69 -27.18 2.74 -10.29
C TYR A 69 -27.49 3.85 -11.30
N ASN A 70 -26.46 4.39 -11.96
CA ASN A 70 -26.63 5.40 -13.00
C ASN A 70 -25.54 5.26 -14.08
N ALA A 71 -25.85 4.50 -15.13
CA ALA A 71 -24.92 4.26 -16.24
C ALA A 71 -24.49 5.53 -16.98
N GLY A 72 -25.37 6.54 -17.06
CA GLY A 72 -25.08 7.80 -17.78
C GLY A 72 -24.10 8.70 -17.03
N ALA A 73 -23.90 8.48 -15.72
CA ALA A 73 -22.98 9.22 -14.89
C ALA A 73 -21.63 8.51 -14.70
N MET A 74 -21.49 7.27 -15.18
CA MET A 74 -20.23 6.51 -15.11
C MET A 74 -19.21 6.97 -16.15
N TRP A 75 -17.93 6.76 -15.87
CA TRP A 75 -16.86 6.86 -16.87
C TRP A 75 -16.17 5.52 -17.11
N GLY A 76 -15.83 5.26 -18.38
CA GLY A 76 -15.17 4.04 -18.81
C GLY A 76 -16.06 2.79 -18.81
N ASP A 77 -15.54 1.74 -19.41
CA ASP A 77 -16.24 0.46 -19.64
C ASP A 77 -15.35 -0.77 -19.44
N ALA A 78 -14.12 -0.58 -18.91
CA ALA A 78 -13.24 -1.65 -18.46
C ALA A 78 -12.50 -1.27 -17.16
N THR A 79 -12.55 -2.12 -16.14
CA THR A 79 -11.87 -1.93 -14.85
C THR A 79 -10.82 -3.01 -14.64
N LEU A 80 -9.55 -2.62 -14.54
CA LEU A 80 -8.46 -3.49 -14.11
C LEU A 80 -8.48 -3.60 -12.58
N LEU A 81 -8.30 -4.79 -12.03
CA LEU A 81 -8.21 -4.98 -10.57
C LEU A 81 -7.35 -6.19 -10.19
N THR A 82 -6.81 -6.13 -8.96
CA THR A 82 -6.15 -7.26 -8.30
C THR A 82 -6.90 -7.64 -7.02
N ALA A 83 -7.10 -8.94 -6.81
CA ALA A 83 -7.73 -9.49 -5.62
C ALA A 83 -6.87 -10.59 -4.98
N ALA A 84 -7.01 -10.76 -3.67
CA ALA A 84 -6.14 -11.60 -2.85
C ALA A 84 -6.24 -13.13 -3.11
N ASP A 85 -7.21 -13.59 -3.88
CA ASP A 85 -7.59 -15.01 -3.90
C ASP A 85 -7.00 -15.84 -5.03
N LYS A 86 -6.76 -15.26 -6.21
CA LYS A 86 -6.50 -16.06 -7.42
C LYS A 86 -5.12 -15.91 -8.03
N ASN A 87 -4.25 -15.04 -7.52
CA ASN A 87 -2.99 -14.72 -8.21
C ASN A 87 -3.23 -14.37 -9.69
N GLU A 88 -4.30 -13.61 -9.92
CA GLU A 88 -4.72 -13.13 -11.22
C GLU A 88 -4.90 -11.61 -11.17
N VAL A 89 -4.66 -10.98 -12.31
CA VAL A 89 -5.12 -9.61 -12.59
C VAL A 89 -6.31 -9.72 -13.52
N LEU A 90 -7.41 -9.08 -13.19
CA LEU A 90 -8.64 -9.15 -13.96
C LEU A 90 -8.92 -7.80 -14.62
N LEU A 91 -9.32 -7.83 -15.89
CA LEU A 91 -10.01 -6.73 -16.54
C LEU A 91 -11.48 -7.11 -16.67
N ILE A 92 -12.38 -6.35 -16.05
CA ILE A 92 -13.83 -6.58 -16.06
C ILE A 92 -14.57 -5.46 -16.77
N ASP A 93 -15.71 -5.76 -17.37
CA ASP A 93 -16.64 -4.71 -17.84
C ASP A 93 -17.52 -4.19 -16.69
N ASN A 94 -18.38 -3.21 -17.00
CA ASN A 94 -19.28 -2.60 -16.01
C ASN A 94 -20.35 -3.56 -15.45
N SER A 95 -20.56 -4.72 -16.06
CA SER A 95 -21.42 -5.79 -15.53
C SER A 95 -20.67 -6.77 -14.61
N GLY A 96 -19.35 -6.61 -14.46
CA GLY A 96 -18.49 -7.52 -13.71
C GLY A 96 -18.05 -8.74 -14.51
N LYS A 97 -18.34 -8.79 -15.81
CA LYS A 97 -17.88 -9.88 -16.67
C LYS A 97 -16.40 -9.67 -16.98
N VAL A 98 -15.61 -10.74 -16.83
CA VAL A 98 -14.19 -10.74 -17.18
C VAL A 98 -14.03 -10.58 -18.68
N LEU A 99 -13.36 -9.49 -19.09
CA LEU A 99 -12.92 -9.20 -20.44
C LEU A 99 -11.56 -9.83 -20.73
N TYR A 100 -10.65 -9.79 -19.75
CA TYR A 100 -9.29 -10.29 -19.89
C TYR A 100 -8.71 -10.73 -18.54
N ARG A 101 -7.70 -11.59 -18.58
CA ARG A 101 -6.97 -12.03 -17.39
C ARG A 101 -5.48 -12.17 -17.65
N TRP A 102 -4.69 -11.85 -16.65
CA TRP A 102 -3.28 -12.24 -16.54
C TRP A 102 -3.11 -13.09 -15.30
N SER A 103 -2.22 -14.09 -15.34
CA SER A 103 -1.92 -14.91 -14.18
C SER A 103 -0.42 -15.03 -13.99
N ALA A 104 0.04 -14.96 -12.73
CA ALA A 104 1.43 -15.22 -12.42
C ALA A 104 1.57 -15.79 -11.01
N LYS A 105 2.44 -16.79 -10.87
CA LYS A 105 2.77 -17.38 -9.58
C LYS A 105 4.22 -17.11 -9.26
N PHE A 106 4.46 -16.66 -8.04
CA PHE A 106 5.79 -16.29 -7.58
C PHE A 106 6.86 -17.37 -7.83
N TYR A 107 6.58 -18.62 -7.46
CA TYR A 107 7.53 -19.73 -7.61
C TYR A 107 7.72 -20.24 -9.04
N ASP A 108 6.83 -19.88 -9.98
CA ASP A 108 7.04 -20.16 -11.40
C ASP A 108 8.07 -19.19 -11.99
N ILE A 109 8.14 -17.96 -11.46
CA ILE A 109 9.13 -16.94 -11.86
C ILE A 109 10.46 -17.14 -11.12
N TRP A 110 10.40 -17.38 -9.81
CA TRP A 110 11.56 -17.61 -8.95
C TRP A 110 11.44 -18.94 -8.20
N PRO A 111 11.83 -20.07 -8.81
CA PRO A 111 11.77 -21.39 -8.16
C PRO A 111 12.65 -21.48 -6.90
N HIS A 112 13.73 -20.69 -6.86
CA HIS A 112 14.68 -20.62 -5.76
C HIS A 112 14.96 -19.13 -5.43
N PRO A 113 14.06 -18.45 -4.70
CA PRO A 113 14.15 -17.00 -4.48
C PRO A 113 15.25 -16.66 -3.48
N THR A 114 16.48 -16.50 -3.95
CA THR A 114 17.65 -16.22 -3.09
C THR A 114 17.63 -14.83 -2.47
N HIS A 115 16.82 -13.91 -3.01
CA HIS A 115 16.65 -12.55 -2.49
C HIS A 115 15.73 -12.48 -1.26
N ILE A 116 15.05 -13.58 -0.91
CA ILE A 116 14.17 -13.66 0.26
C ILE A 116 14.75 -14.70 1.22
N SER A 117 15.19 -14.26 2.39
CA SER A 117 15.81 -15.16 3.38
C SER A 117 14.88 -16.25 3.90
N ASN A 118 13.57 -16.01 3.89
CA ASN A 118 12.59 -16.93 4.45
C ASN A 118 11.24 -16.86 3.71
N PRO A 119 11.18 -17.35 2.47
CA PRO A 119 10.00 -17.20 1.63
C PRO A 119 8.82 -18.00 2.20
N LEU A 120 7.62 -17.42 2.12
CA LEU A 120 6.39 -18.05 2.57
C LEU A 120 5.91 -19.12 1.58
N PRO A 121 5.14 -20.14 2.01
CA PRO A 121 4.49 -21.06 1.10
C PRO A 121 3.62 -20.32 0.06
N ALA A 122 3.48 -20.87 -1.15
CA ALA A 122 2.81 -20.22 -2.28
C ALA A 122 1.41 -19.67 -1.97
N LYS A 123 0.63 -20.38 -1.13
CA LYS A 123 -0.71 -19.97 -0.66
C LYS A 123 -0.73 -18.64 0.11
N HIS A 124 0.41 -18.17 0.59
CA HIS A 124 0.56 -16.90 1.31
C HIS A 124 1.17 -15.81 0.43
N ILE A 125 1.44 -16.07 -0.85
CA ILE A 125 1.97 -15.08 -1.77
C ILE A 125 0.87 -14.70 -2.75
N THR A 126 0.54 -13.41 -2.79
CA THR A 126 -0.51 -12.85 -3.64
C THR A 126 0.06 -11.87 -4.66
N LEU A 127 -0.58 -11.78 -5.82
CA LEU A 127 -0.50 -10.59 -6.67
C LEU A 127 -1.20 -9.44 -5.94
N HIS A 128 -0.41 -8.44 -5.54
CA HIS A 128 -0.89 -7.32 -4.76
C HIS A 128 -1.30 -6.15 -5.64
N ARG A 129 -0.42 -5.70 -6.54
CA ARG A 129 -0.72 -4.60 -7.45
C ARG A 129 -0.36 -4.96 -8.88
N ALA A 130 -1.04 -4.31 -9.81
CA ALA A 130 -0.77 -4.45 -11.23
C ALA A 130 -1.00 -3.15 -12.00
N TYR A 131 -0.22 -2.96 -13.06
CA TYR A 131 -0.25 -1.78 -13.92
C TYR A 131 -0.19 -2.20 -15.37
N LEU A 132 -1.18 -1.81 -16.18
CA LEU A 132 -1.10 -1.99 -17.61
C LEU A 132 -0.01 -1.10 -18.21
N ASP A 133 0.74 -1.65 -19.17
CA ASP A 133 1.74 -0.89 -19.92
C ASP A 133 1.07 0.20 -20.78
N PRO A 134 1.50 1.47 -20.67
CA PRO A 134 0.89 2.57 -21.43
C PRO A 134 1.01 2.44 -22.95
N SER A 135 1.87 1.57 -23.47
CA SER A 135 1.99 1.34 -24.92
C SER A 135 0.76 0.67 -25.54
N GLY A 136 -0.14 0.11 -24.72
CA GLY A 136 -1.39 -0.51 -25.18
C GLY A 136 -1.21 -1.91 -25.78
N ASN A 137 -0.02 -2.52 -25.69
CA ASN A 137 0.26 -3.85 -26.22
C ASN A 137 -0.33 -5.01 -25.35
N GLY A 138 -0.88 -4.69 -24.18
CA GLY A 138 -1.44 -5.66 -23.24
C GLY A 138 -0.42 -6.24 -22.26
N ASP A 139 0.81 -5.74 -22.27
CA ASP A 139 1.79 -6.06 -21.23
C ASP A 139 1.34 -5.49 -19.87
N ILE A 140 1.76 -6.15 -18.80
CA ILE A 140 1.39 -5.79 -17.45
C ILE A 140 2.56 -5.93 -16.48
N TYR A 141 2.67 -5.01 -15.53
CA TYR A 141 3.59 -5.09 -14.41
C TYR A 141 2.84 -5.62 -13.21
N VAL A 142 3.40 -6.58 -12.48
CA VAL A 142 2.77 -7.21 -11.32
C VAL A 142 3.70 -7.23 -10.12
N PHE A 143 3.14 -7.03 -8.93
CA PHE A 143 3.86 -7.05 -7.65
C PHE A 143 3.42 -8.25 -6.81
N PHE A 144 4.39 -8.97 -6.25
CA PHE A 144 4.15 -10.10 -5.36
C PHE A 144 4.31 -9.70 -3.90
N PHE A 145 3.33 -10.07 -3.09
CA PHE A 145 3.34 -9.79 -1.65
C PHE A 145 3.12 -11.06 -0.82
N GLY A 146 3.88 -11.22 0.25
CA GLY A 146 3.67 -12.26 1.26
C GLY A 146 2.69 -11.82 2.35
N SER A 147 1.60 -12.56 2.57
CA SER A 147 0.62 -12.29 3.63
C SER A 147 1.25 -12.43 5.02
N GLY A 148 0.99 -11.49 5.93
CA GLY A 148 1.33 -11.62 7.35
C GLY A 148 2.80 -11.48 7.75
N GLY A 149 3.73 -11.38 6.79
CA GLY A 149 5.17 -11.21 7.04
C GLY A 149 5.54 -9.83 7.60
N ILE A 150 6.73 -9.72 8.21
CA ILE A 150 7.35 -8.43 8.62
C ILE A 150 7.85 -7.66 7.39
N VAL A 151 8.23 -8.42 6.36
CA VAL A 151 8.60 -7.97 5.01
C VAL A 151 7.53 -8.54 4.10
N TYR A 152 6.73 -7.69 3.48
CA TYR A 152 5.67 -8.11 2.57
C TYR A 152 6.19 -8.24 1.15
N GLU A 153 7.36 -7.70 0.85
CA GLU A 153 7.83 -7.36 -0.48
C GLU A 153 8.60 -8.52 -1.13
N TYR A 154 8.03 -9.15 -2.16
CA TYR A 154 8.61 -10.36 -2.76
C TYR A 154 9.26 -10.11 -4.13
N GLY A 155 8.88 -9.06 -4.84
CA GLY A 155 9.38 -8.78 -6.18
C GLY A 155 8.32 -8.28 -7.13
N MET A 156 8.77 -7.90 -8.32
CA MET A 156 7.89 -7.56 -9.43
C MET A 156 8.30 -8.26 -10.71
N ALA A 157 7.37 -8.37 -11.64
CA ALA A 157 7.65 -8.88 -12.99
C ALA A 157 6.85 -8.09 -14.02
N LYS A 158 7.38 -8.03 -15.25
CA LYS A 158 6.62 -7.62 -16.43
C LYS A 158 6.21 -8.87 -17.20
N LEU A 159 4.93 -8.96 -17.53
CA LEU A 159 4.35 -10.04 -18.31
C LEU A 159 3.84 -9.48 -19.64
N ASP A 160 3.86 -10.29 -20.69
CA ASP A 160 3.11 -10.00 -21.90
C ASP A 160 1.60 -10.27 -21.71
N LYS A 161 0.81 -9.95 -22.73
CA LYS A 161 -0.63 -10.22 -22.76
C LYS A 161 -0.98 -11.70 -22.51
N ASP A 162 -0.10 -12.63 -22.90
CA ASP A 162 -0.32 -14.07 -22.76
C ASP A 162 0.22 -14.61 -21.41
N SER A 163 0.50 -13.72 -20.45
CA SER A 163 1.06 -14.03 -19.13
C SER A 163 2.47 -14.62 -19.14
N LYS A 164 3.23 -14.46 -20.23
CA LYS A 164 4.64 -14.86 -20.26
C LYS A 164 5.51 -13.79 -19.63
N VAL A 165 6.45 -14.20 -18.79
CA VAL A 165 7.41 -13.28 -18.17
C VAL A 165 8.33 -12.71 -19.24
N LEU A 166 8.30 -11.38 -19.40
CA LEU A 166 9.23 -10.64 -20.26
C LEU A 166 10.53 -10.34 -19.50
N TRP A 167 10.40 -9.87 -18.26
CA TRP A 167 11.50 -9.71 -17.31
C TRP A 167 10.98 -9.75 -15.87
N SER A 168 11.89 -9.95 -14.91
CA SER A 168 11.55 -10.00 -13.49
C SER A 168 12.61 -9.31 -12.64
N LEU A 169 12.20 -8.73 -11.51
CA LEU A 169 13.08 -8.03 -10.57
C LEU A 169 12.99 -8.69 -9.18
N PRO A 170 13.96 -9.53 -8.80
CA PRO A 170 14.03 -10.21 -7.51
C PRO A 170 14.55 -9.28 -6.40
N MET A 171 13.84 -8.18 -6.15
CA MET A 171 14.14 -7.21 -5.09
C MET A 171 12.88 -6.97 -4.26
N PRO A 172 12.99 -6.55 -2.97
CA PRO A 172 11.85 -6.23 -2.12
C PRO A 172 11.17 -4.91 -2.53
N VAL A 173 10.70 -4.84 -3.78
CA VAL A 173 9.95 -3.71 -4.31
C VAL A 173 8.49 -3.75 -3.89
N HIS A 174 7.88 -2.58 -3.73
CA HIS A 174 6.59 -2.52 -3.06
C HIS A 174 5.71 -1.34 -3.40
N HIS A 175 4.43 -1.57 -3.07
CA HIS A 175 3.33 -0.64 -3.00
C HIS A 175 2.97 0.03 -4.31
N ASP A 176 3.87 0.78 -4.97
CA ASP A 176 3.50 1.56 -6.14
C ASP A 176 4.59 1.63 -7.20
N MET A 177 4.18 2.00 -8.41
CA MET A 177 5.08 2.39 -9.48
C MET A 177 4.51 3.50 -10.33
N ALA A 178 5.40 4.27 -10.96
CA ALA A 178 5.01 5.29 -11.91
C ALA A 178 5.83 5.20 -13.19
N PHE A 179 5.20 5.53 -14.31
CA PHE A 179 5.83 5.66 -15.61
C PHE A 179 6.31 7.09 -15.80
N LEU A 180 7.55 7.26 -16.27
CA LEU A 180 8.05 8.54 -16.74
C LEU A 180 8.05 8.58 -18.29
N PRO A 181 7.95 9.78 -18.90
CA PRO A 181 7.88 9.92 -20.37
C PRO A 181 9.10 9.40 -21.13
N ASP A 182 10.26 9.33 -20.46
CA ASP A 182 11.53 8.90 -21.04
C ASP A 182 11.72 7.37 -21.06
N GLY A 183 10.73 6.60 -20.62
CA GLY A 183 10.82 5.15 -20.51
C GLY A 183 11.40 4.65 -19.18
N THR A 184 11.60 5.54 -18.21
CA THR A 184 11.97 5.14 -16.84
C THR A 184 10.73 4.73 -16.04
N LEU A 185 10.87 3.70 -15.20
CA LEU A 185 9.91 3.33 -14.16
C LEU A 185 10.44 3.76 -12.80
N LEU A 186 9.55 4.31 -11.97
CA LEU A 186 9.82 4.53 -10.56
C LEU A 186 9.13 3.47 -9.72
N THR A 187 9.78 2.96 -8.67
CA THR A 187 9.15 2.12 -7.65
C THR A 187 9.86 2.25 -6.30
N PHE A 188 9.24 1.79 -5.22
CA PHE A 188 9.88 1.77 -3.91
C PHE A 188 10.57 0.44 -3.64
N ILE A 189 11.61 0.47 -2.81
CA ILE A 189 12.27 -0.70 -2.24
C ILE A 189 12.54 -0.48 -0.75
N SER A 190 12.31 -1.54 0.05
CA SER A 190 12.63 -1.57 1.47
C SER A 190 13.80 -2.51 1.75
N GLU A 191 14.81 -2.01 2.47
CA GLU A 191 15.97 -2.81 2.89
C GLU A 191 16.13 -2.76 4.42
N PHE A 192 16.30 -3.91 5.08
CA PHE A 192 16.62 -3.92 6.51
C PHE A 192 18.03 -3.41 6.77
N THR A 193 18.16 -2.60 7.81
CA THR A 193 19.45 -2.19 8.35
C THR A 193 19.54 -2.47 9.84
N GLU A 194 20.69 -2.99 10.26
CA GLU A 194 21.09 -3.10 11.67
C GLU A 194 22.12 -2.03 12.06
N THR A 195 22.58 -1.23 11.09
CA THR A 195 23.60 -0.20 11.33
C THR A 195 22.97 1.09 11.83
N VAL A 196 23.59 1.69 12.85
CA VAL A 196 23.27 3.04 13.30
C VAL A 196 23.70 4.03 12.21
N ASP A 197 22.81 4.94 11.88
CA ASP A 197 23.08 6.01 10.93
C ASP A 197 23.27 7.32 11.70
N LYS A 198 24.44 7.93 11.56
CA LYS A 198 24.88 9.06 12.38
C LYS A 198 24.06 10.32 12.09
N ASP A 199 23.58 10.45 10.85
CA ASP A 199 22.79 11.60 10.41
C ASP A 199 21.29 11.41 10.75
N LEU A 200 20.93 10.21 11.18
CA LEU A 200 19.58 9.76 11.51
C LEU A 200 19.52 9.25 12.97
N PHE A 201 20.16 9.98 13.89
CA PHE A 201 20.35 9.56 15.29
C PHE A 201 19.05 9.25 16.06
N SER A 202 17.91 9.79 15.62
CA SER A 202 16.58 9.51 16.18
C SER A 202 16.10 8.08 15.88
N PHE A 203 16.70 7.39 14.90
CA PHE A 203 16.29 6.06 14.49
C PHE A 203 17.22 4.99 15.05
N LYS A 204 16.66 4.10 15.87
CA LYS A 204 17.38 2.98 16.46
C LYS A 204 17.19 1.72 15.59
N PRO A 205 18.27 1.04 15.18
CA PRO A 205 18.16 -0.23 14.47
C PRO A 205 17.54 -1.34 15.36
N PRO A 206 16.91 -2.37 14.75
CA PRO A 206 16.72 -2.52 13.30
C PRO A 206 15.59 -1.64 12.73
N TYR A 207 15.77 -1.15 11.50
CA TYR A 207 14.73 -0.42 10.77
C TYR A 207 14.81 -0.64 9.25
N LEU A 208 13.75 -0.25 8.54
CA LEU A 208 13.65 -0.28 7.08
C LEU A 208 14.22 1.01 6.48
N LYS A 209 15.23 0.87 5.63
CA LYS A 209 15.71 1.92 4.73
C LYS A 209 14.92 1.85 3.43
N GLU A 210 14.13 2.87 3.21
CA GLU A 210 13.31 3.02 2.00
C GLU A 210 14.06 3.82 0.93
N SER A 211 14.02 3.34 -0.30
CA SER A 211 14.62 4.02 -1.45
C SER A 211 13.64 4.10 -2.62
N LEU A 212 13.81 5.14 -3.44
CA LEU A 212 13.19 5.25 -4.76
C LEU A 212 14.12 4.61 -5.79
N LEU A 213 13.64 3.59 -6.49
CA LEU A 213 14.33 2.95 -7.60
C LEU A 213 13.89 3.55 -8.93
N PHE A 214 14.86 3.74 -9.81
CA PHE A 214 14.68 4.08 -11.21
C PHE A 214 15.05 2.83 -12.01
N LEU A 215 14.14 2.32 -12.83
CA LEU A 215 14.33 1.13 -13.64
C LEU A 215 14.16 1.48 -15.11
N ASP A 216 14.92 0.84 -15.98
CA ASP A 216 14.62 0.86 -17.41
C ASP A 216 13.40 -0.02 -17.68
N LYS A 217 12.38 0.54 -18.33
CA LYS A 217 11.13 -0.17 -18.62
C LYS A 217 11.32 -1.38 -19.54
N SER A 218 12.34 -1.37 -20.40
CA SER A 218 12.54 -2.38 -21.44
C SER A 218 12.98 -3.74 -20.89
N ASP A 219 13.83 -3.75 -19.87
CA ASP A 219 14.43 -4.96 -19.31
C ASP A 219 14.39 -5.04 -17.76
N GLY A 220 13.92 -3.99 -17.09
CA GLY A 220 13.80 -3.92 -15.64
C GLY A 220 15.12 -3.68 -14.90
N HIS A 221 16.21 -3.34 -15.60
CA HIS A 221 17.49 -3.10 -14.93
C HIS A 221 17.45 -1.82 -14.09
N VAL A 222 18.15 -1.84 -12.95
CA VAL A 222 18.22 -0.70 -12.03
C VAL A 222 19.16 0.37 -12.60
N LEU A 223 18.60 1.54 -12.90
CA LEU A 223 19.34 2.72 -13.35
C LEU A 223 19.92 3.51 -12.18
N LYS A 224 19.13 3.66 -11.11
CA LYS A 224 19.50 4.46 -9.94
C LYS A 224 18.71 4.03 -8.71
N LYS A 225 19.33 4.14 -7.53
CA LYS A 225 18.69 4.02 -6.22
C LYS A 225 18.90 5.31 -5.44
N VAL A 226 17.82 5.89 -4.93
CA VAL A 226 17.83 7.14 -4.15
C VAL A 226 17.30 6.86 -2.75
N PRO A 227 18.14 6.92 -1.70
CA PRO A 227 17.68 6.76 -0.32
C PRO A 227 16.73 7.89 0.06
N ILE A 228 15.47 7.57 0.36
CA ILE A 228 14.44 8.58 0.61
C ILE A 228 14.67 9.26 1.96
N LEU A 229 15.08 8.49 2.98
CA LEU A 229 15.41 9.03 4.30
C LEU A 229 16.53 10.09 4.22
N ASP A 230 17.56 9.86 3.41
CA ASP A 230 18.66 10.82 3.23
C ASP A 230 18.19 12.08 2.51
N ALA A 231 17.32 11.94 1.50
CA ALA A 231 16.75 13.09 0.79
C ALA A 231 15.87 13.93 1.72
N LEU A 232 15.09 13.29 2.58
CA LEU A 232 14.25 13.98 3.56
C LEU A 232 15.08 14.63 4.68
N SER A 233 16.12 13.97 5.20
CA SER A 233 16.97 14.52 6.29
C SER A 233 17.77 15.76 5.86
N LYS A 234 18.02 15.92 4.57
CA LYS A 234 18.65 17.11 3.97
C LYS A 234 17.66 18.21 3.61
N SER A 235 16.35 17.95 3.72
CA SER A 235 15.30 18.90 3.37
C SER A 235 14.72 19.62 4.59
N ASN A 236 13.80 20.55 4.35
CA ASN A 236 13.00 21.15 5.43
C ASN A 236 12.15 20.11 6.20
N ALA A 237 11.97 18.90 5.65
CA ALA A 237 11.27 17.82 6.34
C ALA A 237 12.06 17.19 7.50
N ASN A 238 13.36 17.47 7.61
CA ASN A 238 14.22 16.93 8.66
C ASN A 238 13.69 17.20 10.08
N ALA A 239 13.11 18.38 10.31
CA ALA A 239 12.50 18.72 11.60
C ALA A 239 11.35 17.77 11.96
N PHE A 240 10.53 17.38 10.98
CA PHE A 240 9.40 16.48 11.19
C PHE A 240 9.85 15.05 11.48
N ILE A 241 10.83 14.57 10.72
CA ILE A 241 11.37 13.21 10.85
C ILE A 241 11.96 12.99 12.25
N ASN A 242 12.70 13.97 12.78
CA ASN A 242 13.25 13.87 14.14
C ASN A 242 12.20 14.02 15.25
N THR A 243 11.09 14.70 14.98
CA THR A 243 9.98 14.84 15.95
C THR A 243 9.12 13.57 15.99
N LEU A 244 8.90 12.94 14.83
CA LEU A 244 7.99 11.80 14.68
C LEU A 244 8.67 10.44 14.82
N GLY A 245 9.99 10.34 14.60
CA GLY A 245 10.76 9.14 14.88
C GLY A 245 10.69 8.67 16.34
N ASN A 246 10.19 9.52 17.24
CA ASN A 246 9.99 9.23 18.66
C ASN A 246 8.54 8.82 19.03
N ILE A 247 7.59 8.83 18.08
CA ILE A 247 6.18 8.52 18.35
C ILE A 247 5.79 7.30 17.51
N PRO A 248 5.56 6.12 18.13
CA PRO A 248 4.91 5.04 17.41
C PRO A 248 3.50 5.49 17.04
N LEU A 249 3.24 5.65 15.75
CA LEU A 249 1.90 5.87 15.20
C LEU A 249 1.12 4.57 15.36
N ASP A 250 0.59 4.37 16.56
CA ASP A 250 -0.29 3.27 16.94
C ASP A 250 0.40 1.89 16.98
N GLY A 251 0.01 1.05 17.94
CA GLY A 251 0.58 -0.29 18.16
C GLY A 251 0.39 -1.30 17.01
N PHE A 252 -0.03 -0.84 15.83
CA PHE A 252 -0.07 -1.58 14.58
C PHE A 252 1.20 -1.45 13.74
N LEU A 253 2.05 -0.44 13.98
CA LEU A 253 3.29 -0.27 13.24
C LEU A 253 4.37 -1.24 13.72
N ARG A 254 4.96 -1.93 12.75
CA ARG A 254 6.01 -2.92 12.98
C ARG A 254 7.29 -2.19 13.38
N VAL A 255 8.00 -2.71 14.38
CA VAL A 255 9.26 -2.16 14.87
C VAL A 255 10.20 -1.97 13.68
N GLY A 256 10.59 -0.71 13.42
CA GLY A 256 11.53 -0.35 12.36
C GLY A 256 10.92 0.09 11.02
N ASP A 257 9.59 -0.02 10.81
CA ASP A 257 8.94 0.51 9.62
C ASP A 257 8.57 2.00 9.80
N ILE A 258 9.47 2.88 9.34
CA ILE A 258 9.42 4.32 9.66
C ILE A 258 8.55 5.11 8.68
N LEU A 259 8.86 5.04 7.38
CA LEU A 259 8.23 5.87 6.36
C LEU A 259 6.98 5.21 5.78
N HIS A 260 7.07 3.92 5.49
CA HIS A 260 6.06 3.15 4.77
C HIS A 260 5.54 3.88 3.51
N PRO A 261 6.42 4.12 2.51
CA PRO A 261 6.01 4.78 1.29
C PRO A 261 5.01 3.92 0.53
N ASN A 262 3.89 4.52 0.13
CA ASN A 262 2.77 3.74 -0.43
C ASN A 262 2.26 4.25 -1.78
N THR A 263 2.69 5.43 -2.21
CA THR A 263 2.23 6.04 -3.47
C THR A 263 3.32 6.88 -4.12
N ILE A 264 3.45 6.77 -5.45
CA ILE A 264 4.29 7.57 -6.34
C ILE A 264 3.40 8.24 -7.38
N THR A 265 3.26 9.55 -7.33
CA THR A 265 2.40 10.29 -8.25
C THR A 265 3.21 11.37 -8.97
N PRO A 266 3.64 11.14 -10.23
CA PRO A 266 4.24 12.19 -11.06
C PRO A 266 3.31 13.39 -11.16
N VAL A 267 3.87 14.61 -11.09
CA VAL A 267 3.11 15.84 -11.32
C VAL A 267 2.79 15.93 -12.81
N PRO A 268 1.52 15.82 -13.24
CA PRO A 268 1.19 15.91 -14.65
C PRO A 268 1.28 17.37 -15.14
N ASP A 269 1.54 17.54 -16.44
CA ASP A 269 1.65 18.87 -17.05
C ASP A 269 0.40 19.73 -16.83
N SER A 270 -0.77 19.09 -16.77
CA SER A 270 -2.06 19.75 -16.58
C SER A 270 -2.20 20.51 -15.26
N VAL A 271 -1.37 20.22 -14.24
CA VAL A 271 -1.46 20.88 -12.93
C VAL A 271 -0.25 21.75 -12.58
N ILE A 272 0.75 21.81 -13.46
CA ILE A 272 1.93 22.67 -13.24
C ILE A 272 1.49 24.13 -13.05
N GLY A 273 2.04 24.77 -12.02
CA GLY A 273 1.77 26.17 -11.70
C GLY A 273 0.45 26.43 -10.96
N LYS A 274 -0.41 25.41 -10.75
CA LYS A 274 -1.67 25.57 -9.97
C LYS A 274 -1.44 25.68 -8.45
N ALA A 275 -0.28 25.24 -7.98
CA ALA A 275 0.22 25.52 -6.65
C ALA A 275 1.77 25.62 -6.67
N PRO A 276 2.43 26.32 -5.73
CA PRO A 276 3.86 26.64 -5.81
C PRO A 276 4.81 25.44 -5.91
N MET A 277 4.41 24.29 -5.37
CA MET A 277 5.18 23.04 -5.41
C MET A 277 4.98 22.22 -6.69
N LEU A 278 3.96 22.52 -7.50
CA LEU A 278 3.60 21.77 -8.71
C LEU A 278 4.40 22.27 -9.91
N LYS A 279 5.47 21.54 -10.23
CA LYS A 279 6.43 21.88 -11.29
C LYS A 279 6.72 20.65 -12.15
N ALA A 280 7.22 20.84 -13.37
CA ALA A 280 7.66 19.76 -14.26
C ALA A 280 8.75 18.90 -13.62
N HIS A 281 8.88 17.61 -13.97
CA HIS A 281 9.90 16.71 -13.42
C HIS A 281 9.88 16.54 -11.90
N ARG A 282 8.69 16.73 -11.28
CA ARG A 282 8.47 16.47 -9.86
C ARG A 282 7.58 15.26 -9.68
N VAL A 283 7.78 14.57 -8.57
CA VAL A 283 6.96 13.43 -8.15
C VAL A 283 6.52 13.65 -6.71
N LEU A 284 5.23 13.44 -6.47
CA LEU A 284 4.67 13.37 -5.12
C LEU A 284 4.89 11.95 -4.56
N LEU A 285 5.42 11.89 -3.35
CA LEU A 285 5.60 10.69 -2.56
C LEU A 285 4.69 10.76 -1.34
N SER A 286 4.03 9.64 -1.01
CA SER A 286 3.18 9.52 0.18
C SER A 286 3.78 8.54 1.18
N PHE A 287 3.95 9.00 2.42
CA PHE A 287 4.48 8.23 3.53
C PHE A 287 3.39 8.02 4.58
N ARG A 288 2.88 6.79 4.65
CA ARG A 288 1.73 6.43 5.48
C ARG A 288 2.02 6.66 6.97
N ASN A 289 3.16 6.16 7.44
CA ASN A 289 3.47 6.09 8.86
C ASN A 289 3.87 7.43 9.46
N LEU A 290 4.11 8.44 8.61
CA LEU A 290 4.34 9.81 9.04
C LEU A 290 3.18 10.73 8.67
N ASN A 291 2.08 10.27 8.09
CA ASN A 291 1.04 11.16 7.56
C ASN A 291 1.59 12.25 6.61
N LEU A 292 2.70 11.95 5.92
CA LEU A 292 3.52 12.95 5.25
C LEU A 292 3.38 12.82 3.73
N LEU A 293 3.22 13.96 3.06
CA LEU A 293 3.38 14.08 1.62
C LEU A 293 4.64 14.89 1.31
N SER A 294 5.40 14.48 0.29
CA SER A 294 6.61 15.18 -0.15
C SER A 294 6.69 15.25 -1.67
N ILE A 295 7.30 16.32 -2.18
CA ILE A 295 7.64 16.46 -3.61
C ILE A 295 9.15 16.31 -3.76
N ILE A 296 9.57 15.31 -4.54
CA ILE A 296 10.96 15.15 -4.97
C ILE A 296 11.14 15.73 -6.37
N ASN A 297 12.24 16.46 -6.58
CA ASN A 297 12.71 16.87 -7.90
C ASN A 297 13.55 15.74 -8.49
N LEU A 298 13.17 15.21 -9.66
CA LEU A 298 13.86 14.07 -10.27
C LEU A 298 15.22 14.43 -10.90
N GLU A 299 15.48 15.70 -11.15
CA GLU A 299 16.75 16.18 -11.70
C GLU A 299 17.83 16.28 -10.61
N THR A 300 17.47 16.86 -9.46
CA THR A 300 18.39 17.07 -8.34
C THR A 300 18.34 15.96 -7.30
N LEU A 301 17.25 15.18 -7.27
CA LEU A 301 16.94 14.15 -6.28
C LEU A 301 16.73 14.71 -4.86
N GLU A 302 16.42 16.00 -4.77
CA GLU A 302 16.15 16.70 -3.52
C GLU A 302 14.65 16.81 -3.27
N ILE A 303 14.26 16.76 -2.00
CA ILE A 303 12.89 17.04 -1.57
C ILE A 303 12.70 18.56 -1.52
N GLU A 304 11.86 19.10 -2.40
CA GLU A 304 11.60 20.54 -2.54
C GLU A 304 10.41 21.02 -1.68
N TRP A 305 9.52 20.11 -1.31
CA TRP A 305 8.33 20.42 -0.50
C TRP A 305 7.93 19.21 0.32
N SER A 306 7.38 19.47 1.51
CA SER A 306 6.86 18.44 2.41
C SER A 306 5.78 19.04 3.29
N SER A 307 4.70 18.31 3.52
CA SER A 307 3.62 18.78 4.38
C SER A 307 2.84 17.66 5.03
N PHE A 308 2.42 17.96 6.26
CA PHE A 308 1.37 17.27 6.98
C PHE A 308 0.07 18.01 6.73
N GLY A 309 -1.04 17.32 6.87
CA GLY A 309 -2.31 18.01 6.88
C GLY A 309 -3.33 17.26 7.72
N PRO A 310 -4.61 17.60 7.58
CA PRO A 310 -5.68 17.02 8.38
C PRO A 310 -6.03 15.59 7.94
N TRP A 311 -5.05 14.75 7.57
CA TRP A 311 -5.21 13.36 7.14
C TRP A 311 -4.34 12.41 7.95
N HIS A 312 -4.73 11.14 8.02
CA HIS A 312 -4.05 10.11 8.79
C HIS A 312 -3.99 8.77 8.05
N GLY A 313 -2.78 8.20 7.94
CA GLY A 313 -2.52 6.92 7.30
C GLY A 313 -2.89 6.88 5.81
N GLN A 314 -2.77 8.02 5.12
CA GLN A 314 -3.31 8.26 3.79
C GLN A 314 -2.73 7.33 2.72
N HIS A 315 -3.50 7.06 1.67
CA HIS A 315 -3.11 6.27 0.50
C HIS A 315 -3.57 6.94 -0.81
N SER A 316 -2.84 6.65 -1.88
CA SER A 316 -3.22 6.93 -3.26
C SER A 316 -3.58 8.41 -3.53
N PRO A 317 -2.78 9.41 -3.11
CA PRO A 317 -2.97 10.77 -3.57
C PRO A 317 -2.82 10.88 -5.09
N VAL A 318 -3.86 11.40 -5.73
CA VAL A 318 -3.93 11.66 -7.17
C VAL A 318 -4.25 13.13 -7.42
N PHE A 319 -3.61 13.72 -8.42
CA PHE A 319 -3.88 15.09 -8.84
C PHE A 319 -5.23 15.17 -9.56
N LEU A 320 -6.01 16.19 -9.22
CA LEU A 320 -7.21 16.58 -9.94
C LEU A 320 -6.88 17.71 -10.93
N ASP A 321 -7.71 17.86 -11.95
CA ASP A 321 -7.50 18.89 -12.98
C ASP A 321 -7.51 20.33 -12.44
N ASN A 322 -8.06 20.59 -11.25
CA ASN A 322 -7.98 21.91 -10.60
C ASN A 322 -6.65 22.15 -9.85
N GLY A 323 -5.74 21.17 -9.81
CA GLY A 323 -4.48 21.23 -9.05
C GLY A 323 -4.61 20.79 -7.59
N HIS A 324 -5.80 20.37 -7.15
CA HIS A 324 -6.00 19.76 -5.84
C HIS A 324 -5.54 18.29 -5.84
N LEU A 325 -5.50 17.69 -4.65
CA LEU A 325 -5.29 16.26 -4.47
C LEU A 325 -6.56 15.57 -3.99
N ALA A 326 -6.96 14.49 -4.65
CA ALA A 326 -7.87 13.51 -4.07
C ALA A 326 -7.07 12.36 -3.45
N MET A 327 -7.46 11.86 -2.28
CA MET A 327 -6.79 10.73 -1.65
C MET A 327 -7.69 9.95 -0.69
N LEU A 328 -7.29 8.72 -0.39
CA LEU A 328 -7.82 7.99 0.75
C LEU A 328 -7.17 8.50 2.02
N ASP A 329 -7.99 8.91 2.96
CA ASP A 329 -7.61 9.18 4.34
C ASP A 329 -8.19 8.05 5.20
N ASN A 330 -7.36 7.01 5.37
CA ASN A 330 -7.77 5.74 5.91
C ASN A 330 -8.23 5.84 7.37
N LEU A 331 -7.59 6.72 8.16
CA LEU A 331 -7.79 6.85 9.60
C LEU A 331 -8.38 8.20 10.03
N GLY A 332 -8.42 9.21 9.16
CA GLY A 332 -8.92 10.54 9.53
C GLY A 332 -10.44 10.67 9.68
N GLY A 333 -11.22 9.63 9.33
CA GLY A 333 -12.66 9.58 9.60
C GLY A 333 -13.03 9.04 10.99
N MET A 334 -12.06 8.56 11.79
CA MET A 334 -12.33 7.92 13.09
C MET A 334 -13.04 8.85 14.09
N ALA A 335 -12.86 10.17 14.00
CA ALA A 335 -13.56 11.13 14.86
C ALA A 335 -15.04 11.35 14.49
N GLN A 336 -15.49 10.91 13.31
CA GLN A 336 -16.82 11.22 12.76
C GLN A 336 -17.68 9.99 12.47
N THR A 337 -17.08 8.89 11.99
CA THR A 337 -17.82 7.71 11.49
C THR A 337 -17.14 6.36 11.79
N ASP A 338 -16.21 6.28 12.75
CA ASP A 338 -15.36 5.10 13.02
C ASP A 338 -14.65 4.53 11.75
N GLY A 339 -14.54 5.35 10.69
CA GLY A 339 -14.33 4.87 9.32
C GLY A 339 -13.30 5.66 8.52
N SER A 340 -13.21 5.34 7.23
CA SER A 340 -12.29 6.00 6.29
C SER A 340 -13.02 7.07 5.50
N ARG A 341 -12.27 7.97 4.87
CA ARG A 341 -12.85 8.97 3.96
C ARG A 341 -12.02 9.16 2.71
N VAL A 342 -12.69 9.53 1.63
CA VAL A 342 -12.06 10.15 0.47
C VAL A 342 -12.09 11.65 0.70
N ILE A 343 -10.96 12.32 0.52
CA ILE A 343 -10.86 13.78 0.69
C ILE A 343 -10.29 14.44 -0.56
N GLU A 344 -10.71 15.68 -0.80
CA GLU A 344 -10.06 16.60 -1.72
C GLU A 344 -9.36 17.69 -0.91
N VAL A 345 -8.06 17.88 -1.15
CA VAL A 345 -7.20 18.85 -0.47
C VAL A 345 -6.74 19.90 -1.47
N ASP A 346 -6.98 21.17 -1.14
CA ASP A 346 -6.40 22.30 -1.85
C ASP A 346 -4.95 22.50 -1.39
N LEU A 347 -4.00 22.38 -2.31
CA LEU A 347 -2.56 22.50 -2.03
C LEU A 347 -2.10 23.94 -1.74
N ASN A 348 -2.92 24.95 -2.05
CA ASN A 348 -2.59 26.35 -1.73
C ASN A 348 -2.97 26.70 -0.28
N THR A 349 -4.09 26.18 0.21
CA THR A 349 -4.59 26.45 1.56
C THR A 349 -4.28 25.32 2.55
N MET A 350 -3.91 24.14 2.05
CA MET A 350 -3.76 22.89 2.79
C MET A 350 -5.05 22.41 3.48
N GLY A 351 -6.21 22.95 3.09
CA GLY A 351 -7.52 22.61 3.65
C GLY A 351 -8.21 21.46 2.91
N ILE A 352 -9.05 20.72 3.63
CA ILE A 352 -10.01 19.78 3.01
C ILE A 352 -11.19 20.59 2.47
N VAL A 353 -11.35 20.60 1.15
CA VAL A 353 -12.43 21.34 0.46
C VAL A 353 -13.61 20.46 0.08
N TRP A 354 -13.44 19.14 0.11
CA TRP A 354 -14.50 18.16 -0.11
C TRP A 354 -14.16 16.84 0.61
N SER A 355 -15.18 16.10 1.09
CA SER A 355 -14.99 14.78 1.67
C SER A 355 -16.20 13.86 1.50
N TYR A 356 -15.93 12.56 1.45
CA TYR A 356 -16.92 11.48 1.52
C TYR A 356 -16.48 10.42 2.54
N ASN A 357 -17.31 10.15 3.54
CA ASN A 357 -17.02 9.27 4.67
C ASN A 357 -17.89 8.00 4.68
N GLY A 358 -18.59 7.70 3.58
CA GLY A 358 -19.69 6.73 3.57
C GLY A 358 -20.99 7.31 4.15
N THR A 359 -22.04 6.50 4.12
CA THR A 359 -23.33 6.77 4.79
C THR A 359 -23.71 5.59 5.68
N LYS A 360 -24.82 5.69 6.41
CA LYS A 360 -25.33 4.56 7.19
C LYS A 360 -25.72 3.38 6.29
N GLU A 361 -26.25 3.66 5.11
CA GLU A 361 -26.70 2.69 4.10
C GLU A 361 -25.51 2.12 3.32
N ASN A 362 -24.47 2.95 3.12
CA ASN A 362 -23.25 2.58 2.41
C ASN A 362 -22.04 2.92 3.28
N PRO A 363 -21.78 2.15 4.36
CA PRO A 363 -20.64 2.40 5.22
C PRO A 363 -19.34 2.28 4.42
N PHE A 364 -18.34 3.06 4.83
CA PHE A 364 -17.04 3.10 4.18
C PHE A 364 -15.92 2.99 5.21
N THR A 365 -15.17 1.90 5.15
CA THR A 365 -14.06 1.64 6.08
C THR A 365 -12.99 0.78 5.42
N THR A 366 -11.81 1.36 5.25
CA THR A 366 -10.59 0.67 4.82
C THR A 366 -9.40 1.25 5.59
N ILE A 367 -9.05 0.66 6.74
CA ILE A 367 -8.07 1.25 7.69
C ILE A 367 -6.60 1.18 7.22
N TYR A 368 -6.34 0.48 6.11
CA TYR A 368 -5.08 0.45 5.37
C TYR A 368 -5.37 -0.01 3.94
N ASN A 369 -4.37 0.08 3.05
CA ASN A 369 -4.52 -0.17 1.62
C ASN A 369 -5.63 0.70 1.02
N GLY A 370 -6.21 0.25 -0.09
CA GLY A 370 -7.15 1.01 -0.90
C GLY A 370 -6.45 1.92 -1.90
N SER A 371 -7.24 2.45 -2.82
CA SER A 371 -6.79 3.44 -3.80
C SER A 371 -7.93 4.35 -4.21
N VAL A 372 -7.56 5.52 -4.74
CA VAL A 372 -8.43 6.46 -5.46
C VAL A 372 -7.80 6.70 -6.83
N ASP A 373 -8.61 6.63 -7.88
CA ASP A 373 -8.25 6.99 -9.24
C ASP A 373 -9.19 8.10 -9.72
N ALA A 374 -8.62 9.21 -10.19
CA ALA A 374 -9.39 10.34 -10.69
C ALA A 374 -9.82 10.06 -12.14
N LEU A 375 -11.13 10.06 -12.38
CA LEU A 375 -11.70 9.75 -13.69
C LEU A 375 -11.89 11.05 -14.51
N PRO A 376 -11.70 11.01 -15.84
CA PRO A 376 -11.85 12.18 -16.71
C PRO A 376 -13.20 12.92 -16.68
N ASN A 377 -14.29 12.30 -16.20
CA ASN A 377 -15.56 12.99 -16.00
C ASN A 377 -15.65 13.73 -14.65
N GLY A 378 -14.59 13.73 -13.85
CA GLY A 378 -14.53 14.34 -12.52
C GLY A 378 -14.96 13.42 -11.38
N ASN A 379 -15.40 12.20 -11.67
CA ASN A 379 -15.69 11.18 -10.65
C ASN A 379 -14.39 10.59 -10.08
N LEU A 380 -14.52 9.84 -9.00
CA LEU A 380 -13.45 9.07 -8.39
C LEU A 380 -13.81 7.57 -8.42
N LEU A 381 -12.92 6.73 -8.92
CA LEU A 381 -12.99 5.28 -8.68
C LEU A 381 -12.27 4.99 -7.37
N VAL A 382 -12.96 4.35 -6.43
CA VAL A 382 -12.46 4.08 -5.08
C VAL A 382 -12.38 2.58 -4.85
N THR A 383 -11.25 2.12 -4.32
CA THR A 383 -11.04 0.75 -3.85
C THR A 383 -11.17 0.69 -2.33
N GLU A 384 -12.22 0.03 -1.84
CA GLU A 384 -12.42 -0.29 -0.43
C GLU A 384 -11.89 -1.71 -0.14
N THR A 385 -10.62 -1.78 0.23
CA THR A 385 -9.87 -3.05 0.34
C THR A 385 -10.48 -4.05 1.32
N HIS A 386 -10.95 -3.59 2.48
CA HIS A 386 -11.49 -4.48 3.52
C HIS A 386 -12.91 -4.99 3.24
N SER A 387 -13.61 -4.42 2.26
CA SER A 387 -14.93 -4.89 1.81
C SER A 387 -14.86 -5.73 0.54
N GLY A 388 -13.68 -5.85 -0.09
CA GLY A 388 -13.56 -6.41 -1.44
C GLY A 388 -14.43 -5.65 -2.44
N ARG A 389 -14.50 -4.32 -2.32
CA ARG A 389 -15.45 -3.47 -3.04
C ARG A 389 -14.73 -2.38 -3.83
N LEU A 390 -15.21 -2.14 -5.05
CA LEU A 390 -14.93 -0.96 -5.85
C LEU A 390 -16.20 -0.13 -5.97
N PHE A 391 -16.08 1.19 -6.03
CA PHE A 391 -17.21 2.05 -6.35
C PHE A 391 -16.79 3.33 -7.07
N GLU A 392 -17.65 3.81 -7.95
CA GLU A 392 -17.47 5.09 -8.65
C GLU A 392 -18.33 6.16 -7.96
N LEU A 393 -17.66 7.23 -7.53
CA LEU A 393 -18.20 8.29 -6.68
C LEU A 393 -18.21 9.63 -7.42
N THR A 394 -19.38 10.27 -7.48
CA THR A 394 -19.53 11.60 -8.09
C THR A 394 -19.12 12.71 -7.12
N LYS A 395 -18.91 13.93 -7.65
CA LYS A 395 -18.70 15.14 -6.84
C LYS A 395 -19.88 15.47 -5.91
N ASP A 396 -21.08 15.06 -6.30
CA ASP A 396 -22.30 15.18 -5.48
C ASP A 396 -22.41 14.08 -4.41
N LYS A 397 -21.37 13.25 -4.25
CA LYS A 397 -21.26 12.17 -3.25
C LYS A 397 -22.22 11.00 -3.49
N GLU A 398 -22.61 10.80 -4.75
CA GLU A 398 -23.44 9.67 -5.16
C GLU A 398 -22.58 8.52 -5.68
N ILE A 399 -22.94 7.29 -5.30
CA ILE A 399 -22.33 6.09 -5.88
C ILE A 399 -23.14 5.72 -7.13
N VAL A 400 -22.50 5.78 -8.30
CA VAL A 400 -23.17 5.50 -9.59
C VAL A 400 -22.94 4.07 -10.07
N TRP A 401 -21.91 3.41 -9.54
CA TRP A 401 -21.55 2.03 -9.81
C TRP A 401 -20.78 1.41 -8.64
N GLU A 402 -20.96 0.12 -8.42
CA GLU A 402 -20.20 -0.68 -7.48
C GLU A 402 -19.82 -2.04 -8.06
N TYR A 403 -18.74 -2.63 -7.55
CA TYR A 403 -18.40 -4.02 -7.76
C TYR A 403 -17.94 -4.64 -6.44
N TYR A 404 -18.41 -5.85 -6.15
CA TYR A 404 -17.97 -6.65 -5.01
C TYR A 404 -17.35 -7.94 -5.52
N VAL A 405 -16.18 -8.33 -4.99
CA VAL A 405 -15.59 -9.64 -5.32
C VAL A 405 -16.62 -10.72 -4.98
N PRO A 406 -17.02 -11.59 -5.92
CA PRO A 406 -18.09 -12.55 -5.69
C PRO A 406 -17.68 -13.73 -4.80
N GLU A 407 -16.39 -14.01 -4.70
CA GLU A 407 -15.85 -15.14 -3.95
C GLU A 407 -16.09 -14.99 -2.43
N ARG A 408 -16.32 -16.14 -1.79
CA ARG A 408 -16.62 -16.26 -0.36
C ARG A 408 -15.91 -17.46 0.21
N TYR A 409 -15.23 -17.27 1.33
CA TYR A 409 -14.43 -18.29 1.99
C TYR A 409 -14.90 -18.48 3.43
N MET A 410 -15.22 -19.71 3.82
CA MET A 410 -15.46 -20.05 5.22
C MET A 410 -14.13 -20.42 5.88
N TYR A 411 -13.91 -19.92 7.10
CA TYR A 411 -12.65 -20.18 7.80
C TYR A 411 -12.87 -20.57 9.27
N THR A 412 -12.20 -21.63 9.70
CA THR A 412 -12.30 -22.20 11.06
C THR A 412 -10.97 -22.18 11.83
N GLY A 413 -9.97 -21.41 11.41
CA GLY A 413 -8.65 -21.46 12.03
C GLY A 413 -8.50 -20.76 13.38
N THR A 414 -7.28 -20.82 13.90
CA THR A 414 -6.91 -20.51 15.29
C THR A 414 -6.80 -19.01 15.59
N ALA A 415 -6.81 -18.13 14.58
CA ALA A 415 -6.87 -16.66 14.72
C ALA A 415 -8.19 -16.11 15.29
N GLY A 416 -9.08 -16.99 15.77
CA GLY A 416 -10.46 -16.69 16.12
C GLY A 416 -10.67 -15.63 17.21
N SER A 417 -9.60 -15.01 17.76
CA SER A 417 -9.70 -13.82 18.60
C SER A 417 -9.81 -12.51 17.80
N LEU A 418 -9.33 -12.45 16.56
CA LEU A 418 -9.35 -11.23 15.73
C LEU A 418 -10.56 -11.17 14.78
N PHE A 419 -11.15 -12.32 14.46
CA PHE A 419 -12.24 -12.37 13.50
C PHE A 419 -13.33 -13.39 13.86
N PRO A 420 -14.62 -13.09 13.63
CA PRO A 420 -15.73 -14.00 13.92
C PRO A 420 -15.60 -15.33 13.15
N LYS A 421 -15.70 -16.47 13.84
CA LYS A 421 -15.54 -17.83 13.26
C LYS A 421 -16.72 -18.26 12.38
N ASP A 422 -17.85 -17.58 12.51
CA ASP A 422 -19.14 -17.88 11.91
C ASP A 422 -19.46 -16.99 10.68
N LYS A 423 -18.55 -16.09 10.30
CA LYS A 423 -18.73 -15.21 9.14
C LYS A 423 -17.90 -15.66 7.95
N GLN A 424 -18.51 -15.59 6.76
CA GLN A 424 -17.79 -15.69 5.49
C GLN A 424 -16.73 -14.58 5.39
N ARG A 425 -15.66 -14.90 4.68
CA ARG A 425 -14.58 -13.98 4.34
C ARG A 425 -14.66 -13.59 2.87
N ILE A 426 -14.34 -12.34 2.59
CA ILE A 426 -14.20 -11.78 1.25
C ILE A 426 -12.72 -11.46 1.03
N PRO A 427 -12.14 -11.83 -0.13
CA PRO A 427 -10.80 -11.40 -0.49
C PRO A 427 -10.73 -9.88 -0.66
N SER A 428 -9.62 -9.31 -0.22
CA SER A 428 -9.31 -7.91 -0.45
C SER A 428 -9.11 -7.61 -1.92
N ILE A 429 -9.60 -6.45 -2.36
CA ILE A 429 -9.14 -5.79 -3.60
C ILE A 429 -8.06 -4.79 -3.21
N PHE A 430 -6.92 -4.83 -3.87
CA PHE A 430 -5.79 -3.98 -3.50
C PHE A 430 -5.73 -2.68 -4.30
N THR A 431 -5.94 -2.77 -5.62
CA THR A 431 -5.99 -1.62 -6.52
C THR A 431 -6.98 -1.86 -7.66
N ALA A 432 -7.49 -0.77 -8.22
CA ALA A 432 -8.23 -0.80 -9.46
C ALA A 432 -7.97 0.45 -10.30
N LYS A 433 -8.10 0.31 -11.62
CA LYS A 433 -7.98 1.41 -12.58
C LYS A 433 -9.00 1.26 -13.70
N ARG A 434 -9.64 2.37 -14.08
CA ARG A 434 -10.69 2.38 -15.11
C ARG A 434 -10.12 2.82 -16.46
N TYR A 435 -10.63 2.21 -17.51
CA TYR A 435 -10.22 2.41 -18.91
C TYR A 435 -11.45 2.46 -19.82
N LEU A 436 -11.22 2.96 -21.03
CA LEU A 436 -12.11 2.76 -22.17
C LEU A 436 -11.58 1.57 -22.98
N GLN A 437 -12.43 0.59 -23.30
CA GLN A 437 -12.08 -0.60 -24.08
C GLN A 437 -11.50 -0.24 -25.45
N LYS A 438 -11.98 0.84 -26.07
CA LYS A 438 -11.44 1.36 -27.33
C LYS A 438 -9.98 1.79 -27.24
N ASP A 439 -9.48 2.11 -26.05
CA ASP A 439 -8.09 2.51 -25.80
C ASP A 439 -7.21 1.30 -25.42
N LEU A 440 -7.77 0.09 -25.45
CA LEU A 440 -7.10 -1.18 -25.15
C LEU A 440 -7.05 -2.05 -26.42
N PRO A 441 -6.15 -1.74 -27.39
CA PRO A 441 -6.17 -2.38 -28.70
C PRO A 441 -5.90 -3.89 -28.64
N PHE A 442 -5.19 -4.37 -27.62
CA PHE A 442 -4.95 -5.81 -27.40
C PHE A 442 -6.24 -6.63 -27.19
N LEU A 443 -7.37 -6.00 -26.82
CA LEU A 443 -8.67 -6.68 -26.73
C LEU A 443 -9.28 -7.02 -28.10
N SER A 444 -8.84 -6.32 -29.16
CA SER A 444 -9.36 -6.52 -30.52
C SER A 444 -8.62 -7.63 -31.30
N VAL A 445 -7.49 -8.10 -30.77
CA VAL A 445 -6.67 -9.16 -31.40
C VAL A 445 -7.17 -10.51 -30.91
N LYS A 446 -8.04 -11.16 -31.69
CA LYS A 446 -8.50 -12.54 -31.44
C LYS A 446 -7.51 -13.57 -31.97
#